data_AF-A0AAD0MWU2-F1
#
_entry.id   AF-A0AAD0MWU2-F1
#
_cell.length_a   1.000
_cell.length_b   1.000
_cell.length_c   1.000
_cell.angle_alpha   90.00
_cell.angle_beta   90.00
_cell.angle_gamma   90.00
#
_symmetry.space_group_name_H-M   'P 1'
#
loop_
_entity.id
_entity.type
_entity.pdbx_description
1 polymer ?
#
loop_
_entity_poly.entity_id
_entity_poly.type
_entity_poly.pdbx_seq_one_letter_code
_entity_poly.pdbx_strand_id
1 'polypeptide(L)'
;MLSRLRDDYSDPNDATARLDMPPELLVLNPRWINDLTPGSVWENGTCVSKPGWLGRSLRVDTTQAKKLPFSRSTQINGKWTVKGIAAADFLPKKDYQHLFATYYSLVPVSGDEKFKWMVIPHSELFRFYSAVSSRVCNRVLRGELSELVDLSAPSGVEPVTIFERIKLKETEAKFFGRIRASKSFEDEIFQINKRIILINMENRRTGAMAALSLEANFPFAGQTNLSVSGVPMLLADEPAIFVMQIHHCTYPIGFSSLVVKSAGDSTSGGRSDESGKGYIAFNVPGHDPDDEDDEIADTPADADLKRVEISQVSSLFPQDAEISIEYQRSWKHTTNTASYVSEEVDIDGLTFGDGDYRASSQNMAGVDDFKEEPPPSRQLKDFFEMLHHFERRVKKRNWLISSRAINGLIPIGLDEPESSAHFITALPMLANKKRRWHIILDGASLRTRQLACIEVQSACANRYFYILEVELKDNEPGQCTLLVRRRDFKKISLDDFTSLLKLTCYKNRWPDFETDIWEKSKQRVLAEKFSSVHVSRKLHHPKNRIGWSDSLTTSILEWLKSALSVDTNPA
;
A
#
# COMPACT_ATOMS: atom_id res chain seq x y z
N MET A 1 6.38 -11.23 13.80
CA MET A 1 7.61 -11.07 14.61
C MET A 1 8.30 -9.81 14.16
N LEU A 2 8.59 -8.91 15.10
CA LEU A 2 9.47 -7.77 14.87
C LEU A 2 10.83 -8.04 15.52
N SER A 3 11.91 -7.54 14.93
CA SER A 3 13.28 -7.62 15.46
C SER A 3 13.86 -6.22 15.54
N ARG A 4 14.59 -5.91 16.63
CA ARG A 4 15.22 -4.60 16.79
C ARG A 4 16.57 -4.55 16.08
N LEU A 5 16.85 -3.47 15.38
CA LEU A 5 18.15 -3.20 14.79
C LEU A 5 19.12 -2.66 15.84
N ARG A 6 20.42 -2.91 15.63
CA ARG A 6 21.48 -2.27 16.38
C ARG A 6 21.61 -0.82 15.91
N ASP A 7 21.93 0.06 16.84
CA ASP A 7 22.04 1.50 16.57
C ASP A 7 23.19 1.85 15.60
N ASP A 8 24.16 0.95 15.39
CA ASP A 8 25.32 1.13 14.51
C ASP A 8 25.14 0.63 13.07
N TYR A 9 23.98 0.05 12.73
CA TYR A 9 23.69 -0.45 11.38
C TYR A 9 22.69 0.43 10.63
N SER A 10 22.97 0.71 9.36
CA SER A 10 22.06 1.43 8.46
C SER A 10 21.30 0.54 7.49
N ASP A 11 21.77 -0.69 7.25
CA ASP A 11 21.08 -1.67 6.41
C ASP A 11 20.36 -2.70 7.29
N PRO A 12 19.02 -2.67 7.34
CA PRO A 12 18.24 -3.62 8.14
C PRO A 12 18.26 -5.06 7.62
N ASN A 13 18.78 -5.26 6.41
CA ASN A 13 18.83 -6.56 5.75
C ASN A 13 20.16 -7.28 5.98
N ASP A 14 21.14 -6.64 6.60
CA ASP A 14 22.37 -7.29 7.01
C ASP A 14 22.07 -8.30 8.13
N ALA A 15 22.57 -9.53 7.96
CA ALA A 15 22.52 -10.63 8.90
C ALA A 15 22.90 -10.24 10.35
N THR A 16 23.82 -9.29 10.47
CA THR A 16 24.45 -8.85 11.70
C THR A 16 23.86 -7.56 12.28
N ALA A 17 22.92 -6.93 11.56
CA ALA A 17 22.30 -5.66 11.96
C ALA A 17 21.31 -5.78 13.12
N ARG A 18 20.94 -6.99 13.54
CA ARG A 18 19.89 -7.21 14.55
C ARG A 18 20.48 -7.36 15.94
N LEU A 19 19.80 -6.77 16.92
CA LEU A 19 20.10 -7.00 18.33
C LEU A 19 19.74 -8.43 18.72
N ASP A 20 20.56 -9.02 19.58
CA ASP A 20 20.28 -10.34 20.16
C ASP A 20 19.26 -10.23 21.29
N MET A 21 17.99 -10.07 20.92
CA MET A 21 16.86 -9.99 21.85
C MET A 21 15.78 -11.01 21.49
N PRO A 22 15.01 -11.51 22.48
CA PRO A 22 13.88 -12.37 22.21
C PRO A 22 12.84 -11.60 21.38
N PRO A 23 12.26 -12.25 20.34
CA PRO A 23 11.27 -11.60 19.52
C PRO A 23 9.96 -11.35 20.28
N GLU A 24 9.33 -10.22 20.00
CA GLU A 24 8.01 -9.88 20.53
C GLU A 24 6.90 -10.36 19.59
N LEU A 25 5.87 -10.98 20.17
CA LEU A 25 4.66 -11.38 19.47
C LEU A 25 3.62 -10.29 19.62
N LEU A 26 3.24 -9.66 18.52
CA LEU A 26 2.15 -8.69 18.47
C LEU A 26 0.88 -9.35 17.94
N VAL A 27 -0.23 -9.09 18.62
CA VAL A 27 -1.58 -9.44 18.13
C VAL A 27 -2.16 -8.17 17.53
N LEU A 28 -2.37 -8.19 16.21
CA LEU A 28 -2.78 -7.02 15.46
C LEU A 28 -3.97 -7.33 14.57
N ASN A 29 -4.80 -6.31 14.28
CA ASN A 29 -5.84 -6.39 13.27
C ASN A 29 -5.24 -6.89 11.95
N PRO A 30 -5.93 -7.79 11.21
CA PRO A 30 -5.44 -8.27 9.92
C PRO A 30 -5.10 -7.18 8.93
N ARG A 31 -5.71 -5.99 9.05
CA ARG A 31 -5.38 -4.83 8.23
C ARG A 31 -3.91 -4.43 8.30
N TRP A 32 -3.22 -4.66 9.41
CA TRP A 32 -1.79 -4.36 9.52
C TRP A 32 -0.93 -5.13 8.52
N ILE A 33 -1.44 -6.20 7.88
CA ILE A 33 -0.72 -6.92 6.82
C ILE A 33 -0.37 -6.04 5.60
N ASN A 34 -1.08 -4.94 5.38
CA ASN A 34 -0.76 -3.98 4.32
C ASN A 34 0.40 -3.03 4.69
N ASP A 35 0.65 -2.82 5.99
CA ASP A 35 1.70 -1.92 6.47
C ASP A 35 2.95 -2.67 6.96
N LEU A 36 2.75 -3.87 7.53
CA LEU A 36 3.77 -4.77 8.02
C LEU A 36 4.33 -5.65 6.90
N THR A 37 5.09 -5.02 6.02
CA THR A 37 5.86 -5.73 4.98
C THR A 37 7.13 -6.33 5.61
N PRO A 38 7.49 -7.60 5.33
CA PRO A 38 8.79 -8.14 5.70
C PRO A 38 9.94 -7.21 5.25
N GLY A 39 10.93 -6.95 6.10
CA GLY A 39 12.01 -6.00 5.80
C GLY A 39 11.66 -4.52 5.98
N SER A 40 10.44 -4.21 6.44
CA SER A 40 10.14 -2.87 6.97
C SER A 40 10.87 -2.62 8.30
N VAL A 41 11.32 -1.39 8.50
CA VAL A 41 12.00 -0.95 9.72
C VAL A 41 11.09 0.02 10.44
N TRP A 42 10.97 -0.16 11.74
CA TRP A 42 10.13 0.64 12.61
C TRP A 42 10.95 1.17 13.78
N GLU A 43 10.73 2.44 14.13
CA GLU A 43 11.39 3.12 15.24
C GLU A 43 10.34 3.92 16.01
N ASN A 44 10.20 3.69 17.32
CA ASN A 44 9.23 4.39 18.17
C ASN A 44 7.80 4.41 17.59
N GLY A 45 7.36 3.29 17.00
CA GLY A 45 6.02 3.16 16.41
C GLY A 45 5.88 3.70 14.98
N THR A 46 6.91 4.30 14.38
CA THR A 46 6.85 4.83 13.01
C THR A 46 7.66 3.98 12.02
N CYS A 47 7.13 3.80 10.81
CA CYS A 47 7.84 3.06 9.75
C CYS A 47 8.93 3.94 9.11
N VAL A 48 10.19 3.62 9.39
CA VAL A 48 11.38 4.37 8.94
C VAL A 48 11.77 4.02 7.50
N SER A 49 11.60 2.76 7.10
CA SER A 49 11.89 2.29 5.75
C SER A 49 11.07 1.08 5.35
N LYS A 50 10.71 0.98 4.07
CA LYS A 50 10.15 -0.22 3.44
C LYS A 50 11.12 -0.75 2.37
N PRO A 51 11.04 -2.05 2.03
CA PRO A 51 11.87 -2.63 0.96
C PRO A 51 11.76 -1.85 -0.35
N GLY A 52 12.90 -1.53 -0.96
CA GLY A 52 12.95 -0.82 -2.25
C GLY A 52 12.49 -1.71 -3.40
N TRP A 53 11.89 -1.11 -4.43
CA TRP A 53 11.51 -1.83 -5.65
C TRP A 53 12.75 -2.33 -6.40
N LEU A 54 12.69 -3.54 -6.98
CA LEU A 54 13.83 -4.15 -7.70
C LEU A 54 14.22 -3.40 -8.98
N GLY A 55 13.36 -2.50 -9.47
CA GLY A 55 13.62 -1.73 -10.69
C GLY A 55 13.25 -2.45 -11.99
N ARG A 56 12.65 -3.65 -11.91
CA ARG A 56 12.23 -4.48 -13.06
C ARG A 56 11.21 -5.54 -12.66
N SER A 57 10.54 -6.12 -13.65
CA SER A 57 9.63 -7.24 -13.45
C SER A 57 10.34 -8.58 -13.63
N LEU A 58 9.91 -9.61 -12.92
CA LEU A 58 10.39 -10.98 -13.08
C LEU A 58 9.30 -11.84 -13.69
N ARG A 59 9.62 -12.53 -14.79
CA ARG A 59 8.71 -13.48 -15.42
C ARG A 59 8.72 -14.79 -14.65
N VAL A 60 7.55 -15.22 -14.19
CA VAL A 60 7.35 -16.44 -13.40
C VAL A 60 6.30 -17.35 -14.02
N ASP A 61 6.37 -18.63 -13.72
CA ASP A 61 5.32 -19.62 -14.05
C ASP A 61 4.69 -20.14 -12.76
N THR A 62 3.47 -19.67 -12.45
CA THR A 62 2.75 -20.03 -11.23
C THR A 62 2.21 -21.46 -11.27
N THR A 63 2.13 -22.09 -12.45
CA THR A 63 1.76 -23.51 -12.60
C THR A 63 2.76 -24.42 -11.90
N GLN A 64 4.02 -23.96 -11.81
CA GLN A 64 5.12 -24.69 -11.19
C GLN A 64 5.37 -24.23 -9.74
N ALA A 65 4.50 -23.38 -9.18
CA ALA A 65 4.63 -22.91 -7.82
C ALA A 65 4.51 -24.08 -6.83
N LYS A 66 5.50 -24.21 -5.96
CA LYS A 66 5.54 -25.23 -4.91
C LYS A 66 5.32 -24.59 -3.55
N LYS A 67 4.31 -25.06 -2.84
CA LYS A 67 4.09 -24.70 -1.43
C LYS A 67 5.11 -25.40 -0.54
N LEU A 68 5.82 -24.62 0.27
CA LEU A 68 6.87 -25.07 1.17
C LEU A 68 6.62 -24.53 2.59
N PRO A 69 6.50 -25.39 3.62
CA PRO A 69 6.59 -24.93 4.99
C PRO A 69 8.04 -24.59 5.34
N PHE A 70 8.24 -23.56 6.16
CA PHE A 70 9.56 -23.17 6.67
C PHE A 70 10.36 -24.35 7.26
N SER A 71 9.64 -25.25 7.94
CA SER A 71 10.20 -26.33 8.74
C SER A 71 10.68 -27.56 7.95
N ARG A 72 10.41 -27.68 6.64
CA ARG A 72 10.78 -28.88 5.86
C ARG A 72 11.82 -28.59 4.79
N SER A 73 12.88 -29.39 4.73
CA SER A 73 13.84 -29.37 3.61
C SER A 73 13.15 -29.64 2.28
N THR A 74 13.62 -28.97 1.23
CA THR A 74 13.07 -29.09 -0.13
C THR A 74 14.17 -29.44 -1.11
N GLN A 75 13.87 -30.32 -2.07
CA GLN A 75 14.79 -30.63 -3.14
C GLN A 75 14.59 -29.68 -4.33
N ILE A 76 15.67 -29.03 -4.76
CA ILE A 76 15.74 -28.09 -5.87
C ILE A 76 16.91 -28.52 -6.74
N ASN A 77 16.66 -28.84 -8.02
CA ASN A 77 17.67 -29.32 -8.97
C ASN A 77 18.55 -30.46 -8.41
N GLY A 78 17.95 -31.39 -7.67
CA GLY A 78 18.65 -32.53 -7.06
C GLY A 78 19.34 -32.22 -5.73
N LYS A 79 19.52 -30.95 -5.35
CA LYS A 79 20.11 -30.51 -4.08
C LYS A 79 19.04 -30.24 -3.03
N TRP A 80 19.33 -30.58 -1.79
CA TRP A 80 18.42 -30.32 -0.66
C TRP A 80 18.76 -29.00 0.01
N THR A 81 17.74 -28.22 0.32
CA THR A 81 17.87 -27.10 1.24
C THR A 81 18.01 -27.61 2.68
N VAL A 82 18.80 -26.92 3.52
CA VAL A 82 18.99 -27.30 4.93
C VAL A 82 17.66 -27.20 5.72
N LYS A 83 16.78 -26.24 5.36
CA LYS A 83 15.37 -26.04 5.78
C LYS A 83 14.56 -25.42 4.62
N GLY A 84 13.23 -25.29 4.74
CA GLY A 84 12.31 -24.99 3.62
C GLY A 84 12.53 -23.67 2.90
N ILE A 85 13.24 -22.75 3.55
CA ILE A 85 13.97 -21.69 2.87
C ILE A 85 15.42 -21.88 3.31
N ALA A 86 16.32 -22.09 2.35
CA ALA A 86 17.75 -22.04 2.63
C ALA A 86 18.01 -20.74 3.39
N ALA A 87 18.75 -20.83 4.50
CA ALA A 87 19.12 -19.70 5.33
C ALA A 87 19.43 -18.51 4.44
N ALA A 88 18.47 -17.60 4.30
CA ALA A 88 18.83 -16.31 3.84
C ALA A 88 19.65 -15.76 5.00
N ASP A 89 20.89 -15.38 4.71
CA ASP A 89 21.85 -14.94 5.72
C ASP A 89 21.25 -13.87 6.66
N PHE A 90 20.16 -13.22 6.27
CA PHE A 90 19.40 -12.26 7.07
C PHE A 90 18.61 -12.79 8.29
N LEU A 91 18.33 -14.10 8.45
CA LEU A 91 17.56 -14.63 9.61
C LEU A 91 18.42 -15.46 10.58
N PRO A 92 18.60 -15.00 11.83
CA PRO A 92 19.28 -15.77 12.87
C PRO A 92 18.63 -17.14 13.11
N LYS A 93 19.46 -18.19 13.26
CA LYS A 93 19.00 -19.58 13.48
C LYS A 93 18.10 -19.73 14.72
N LYS A 94 18.26 -18.90 15.73
CA LYS A 94 17.46 -18.89 16.98
C LYS A 94 15.99 -18.50 16.72
N ASP A 95 15.70 -17.70 15.70
CA ASP A 95 14.34 -17.21 15.43
C ASP A 95 13.49 -18.24 14.67
N TYR A 96 14.12 -19.31 14.19
CA TYR A 96 13.48 -20.34 13.36
C TYR A 96 12.32 -21.03 14.07
N GLN A 97 12.38 -21.14 15.40
CA GLN A 97 11.31 -21.73 16.20
C GLN A 97 10.00 -20.95 16.14
N HIS A 98 10.04 -19.66 15.79
CA HIS A 98 8.87 -18.80 15.70
C HIS A 98 8.32 -18.69 14.28
N LEU A 99 9.10 -19.08 13.28
CA LEU A 99 8.72 -19.10 11.86
C LEU A 99 8.29 -20.50 11.38
N PHE A 100 8.30 -21.50 12.28
CA PHE A 100 8.11 -22.92 11.95
C PHE A 100 6.82 -23.24 11.21
N ALA A 101 5.76 -22.45 11.44
CA ALA A 101 4.44 -22.61 10.83
C ALA A 101 4.25 -21.73 9.58
N THR A 102 5.22 -20.89 9.21
CA THR A 102 5.10 -20.02 8.04
C THR A 102 5.22 -20.83 6.75
N TYR A 103 4.34 -20.51 5.79
CA TYR A 103 4.36 -21.08 4.45
C TYR A 103 4.89 -20.10 3.41
N TYR A 104 5.55 -20.66 2.40
CA TYR A 104 6.12 -19.94 1.28
C TYR A 104 5.80 -20.65 -0.02
N SER A 105 5.66 -19.86 -1.09
CA SER A 105 5.58 -20.35 -2.45
C SER A 105 6.93 -20.18 -3.12
N LEU A 106 7.50 -21.29 -3.59
CA LEU A 106 8.69 -21.32 -4.43
C LEU A 106 8.26 -21.34 -5.90
N VAL A 107 8.68 -20.35 -6.67
CA VAL A 107 8.27 -20.16 -8.07
C VAL A 107 9.50 -20.03 -8.96
N PRO A 108 9.57 -20.73 -10.09
CA PRO A 108 10.69 -20.58 -11.03
C PRO A 108 10.60 -19.22 -11.76
N VAL A 109 11.77 -18.59 -11.92
CA VAL A 109 11.95 -17.37 -12.71
C VAL A 109 12.50 -17.76 -14.08
N SER A 110 11.88 -17.25 -15.14
CA SER A 110 12.26 -17.55 -16.52
C SER A 110 12.94 -16.37 -17.18
N GLY A 111 14.11 -16.59 -17.79
CA GLY A 111 14.77 -15.60 -18.64
C GLY A 111 15.46 -14.45 -17.90
N ASP A 112 15.63 -14.52 -16.57
CA ASP A 112 16.44 -13.56 -15.82
C ASP A 112 17.86 -14.09 -15.59
N GLU A 113 18.87 -13.23 -15.82
CA GLU A 113 20.28 -13.61 -15.63
C GLU A 113 20.69 -13.68 -14.16
N LYS A 114 19.98 -12.98 -13.26
CA LYS A 114 20.37 -12.83 -11.86
C LYS A 114 19.64 -13.77 -10.92
N PHE A 115 18.39 -14.14 -11.21
CA PHE A 115 17.55 -14.94 -10.33
C PHE A 115 16.90 -16.10 -11.10
N LYS A 116 17.00 -17.31 -10.53
CA LYS A 116 16.33 -18.51 -11.04
C LYS A 116 15.05 -18.86 -10.27
N TRP A 117 14.92 -18.36 -9.04
CA TRP A 117 13.81 -18.69 -8.15
C TRP A 117 13.31 -17.46 -7.39
N MET A 118 11.99 -17.44 -7.14
CA MET A 118 11.33 -16.51 -6.22
C MET A 118 10.77 -17.28 -5.03
N VAL A 119 11.02 -16.77 -3.82
CA VAL A 119 10.45 -17.28 -2.57
C VAL A 119 9.49 -16.24 -2.02
N ILE A 120 8.19 -16.56 -1.99
CA ILE A 120 7.12 -15.62 -1.65
C ILE A 120 6.38 -16.08 -0.40
N PRO A 121 6.34 -15.29 0.69
CA PRO A 121 5.52 -15.61 1.86
C PRO A 121 4.05 -15.72 1.50
N HIS A 122 3.34 -16.68 2.09
CA HIS A 122 1.89 -16.81 1.88
C HIS A 122 1.12 -15.58 2.43
N SER A 123 1.66 -14.91 3.45
CA SER A 123 1.14 -13.61 3.91
C SER A 123 1.14 -12.55 2.81
N GLU A 124 2.16 -12.56 1.95
CA GLU A 124 2.27 -11.63 0.84
C GLU A 124 1.31 -11.98 -0.29
N LEU A 125 1.15 -13.27 -0.62
CA LEU A 125 0.14 -13.72 -1.59
C LEU A 125 -1.27 -13.31 -1.15
N PHE A 126 -1.60 -13.50 0.12
CA PHE A 126 -2.88 -13.04 0.67
C PHE A 126 -3.02 -11.51 0.63
N ARG A 127 -2.01 -10.76 1.09
CA ARG A 127 -2.01 -9.29 1.09
C ARG A 127 -2.27 -8.73 -0.31
N PHE A 128 -1.63 -9.34 -1.32
CA PHE A 128 -1.71 -8.89 -2.69
C PHE A 128 -3.01 -9.31 -3.37
N TYR A 129 -3.40 -10.59 -3.29
CA TYR A 129 -4.53 -11.13 -4.05
C TYR A 129 -5.89 -11.02 -3.34
N SER A 130 -5.92 -10.95 -2.01
CA SER A 130 -7.16 -11.01 -1.22
C SER A 130 -7.44 -9.73 -0.43
N ALA A 131 -6.42 -9.05 0.10
CA ALA A 131 -6.59 -7.86 0.92
C ALA A 131 -6.71 -6.56 0.09
N VAL A 132 -7.69 -6.50 -0.82
CA VAL A 132 -7.94 -5.31 -1.67
C VAL A 132 -8.58 -4.14 -0.91
N SER A 133 -9.27 -4.43 0.20
CA SER A 133 -9.74 -3.48 1.20
C SER A 133 -9.68 -4.12 2.60
N SER A 134 -9.68 -3.33 3.68
CA SER A 134 -9.75 -3.87 5.06
C SER A 134 -10.95 -4.79 5.25
N ARG A 135 -12.13 -4.37 4.79
CA ARG A 135 -13.36 -5.15 4.94
C ARG A 135 -13.32 -6.45 4.14
N VAL A 136 -12.82 -6.45 2.91
CA VAL A 136 -12.64 -7.70 2.15
C VAL A 136 -11.63 -8.60 2.84
N CYS A 137 -10.49 -8.07 3.29
CA CYS A 137 -9.46 -8.81 4.03
C CYS A 137 -10.07 -9.57 5.23
N ASN A 138 -10.81 -8.85 6.08
CA ASN A 138 -11.45 -9.43 7.26
C ASN A 138 -12.49 -10.50 6.88
N ARG A 139 -13.31 -10.24 5.85
CA ARG A 139 -14.34 -11.18 5.38
C ARG A 139 -13.76 -12.43 4.72
N VAL A 140 -12.63 -12.34 4.02
CA VAL A 140 -11.91 -13.53 3.52
C VAL A 140 -11.43 -14.38 4.69
N LEU A 141 -10.81 -13.78 5.70
CA LEU A 141 -10.28 -14.52 6.86
C LEU A 141 -11.38 -15.18 7.69
N ARG A 142 -12.56 -14.55 7.78
CA ARG A 142 -13.72 -15.07 8.52
C ARG A 142 -14.62 -16.01 7.71
N GLY A 143 -14.50 -16.02 6.38
CA GLY A 143 -15.38 -16.81 5.51
C GLY A 143 -16.75 -16.17 5.29
N GLU A 144 -16.82 -14.84 5.38
CA GLU A 144 -18.05 -14.04 5.43
C GLU A 144 -18.23 -13.17 4.16
N LEU A 145 -17.60 -13.53 3.03
CA LEU A 145 -17.71 -12.79 1.77
C LEU A 145 -19.16 -12.64 1.27
N SER A 146 -20.04 -13.56 1.68
CA SER A 146 -21.47 -13.51 1.37
C SER A 146 -22.20 -12.29 1.93
N GLU A 147 -21.62 -11.60 2.91
CA GLU A 147 -22.15 -10.32 3.43
C GLU A 147 -21.95 -9.17 2.43
N LEU A 148 -20.91 -9.25 1.59
CA LEU A 148 -20.56 -8.20 0.62
C LEU A 148 -21.27 -8.42 -0.71
N VAL A 149 -21.35 -9.68 -1.15
CA VAL A 149 -21.89 -10.09 -2.46
C VAL A 149 -22.69 -11.38 -2.36
N ASP A 150 -23.67 -11.54 -3.25
CA ASP A 150 -24.32 -12.83 -3.48
C ASP A 150 -23.48 -13.67 -4.45
N LEU A 151 -22.69 -14.59 -3.89
CA LEU A 151 -21.89 -15.56 -4.67
C LEU A 151 -22.72 -16.75 -5.19
N SER A 152 -23.96 -16.92 -4.73
CA SER A 152 -24.85 -18.00 -5.19
C SER A 152 -25.59 -17.66 -6.48
N ALA A 153 -25.81 -16.37 -6.73
CA ALA A 153 -26.47 -15.90 -7.94
C ALA A 153 -25.68 -16.29 -9.21
N PRO A 154 -26.36 -16.68 -10.31
CA PRO A 154 -25.69 -17.03 -11.55
C PRO A 154 -24.97 -15.82 -12.16
N SER A 155 -23.70 -16.00 -12.54
CA SER A 155 -22.91 -14.99 -13.26
C SER A 155 -22.94 -15.25 -14.76
N GLY A 156 -23.03 -14.18 -15.57
CA GLY A 156 -22.65 -14.23 -16.98
C GLY A 156 -21.14 -14.46 -17.14
N VAL A 157 -20.72 -14.91 -18.33
CA VAL A 157 -19.29 -15.11 -18.67
C VAL A 157 -18.68 -13.85 -19.28
N GLU A 158 -19.42 -13.13 -20.13
CA GLU A 158 -19.07 -11.79 -20.62
C GLU A 158 -20.38 -11.06 -21.00
N PRO A 159 -20.73 -9.94 -20.34
CA PRO A 159 -20.05 -9.39 -19.19
C PRO A 159 -20.15 -10.32 -17.97
N VAL A 160 -19.10 -10.34 -17.14
CA VAL A 160 -19.16 -10.96 -15.81
C VAL A 160 -20.19 -10.20 -14.98
N THR A 161 -21.04 -10.90 -14.21
CA THR A 161 -22.08 -10.25 -13.41
C THR A 161 -21.90 -10.58 -11.94
N ILE A 162 -21.81 -9.55 -11.09
CA ILE A 162 -21.81 -9.68 -9.64
C ILE A 162 -23.05 -9.03 -9.04
N PHE A 163 -23.51 -9.58 -7.91
CA PHE A 163 -24.67 -9.10 -7.18
C PHE A 163 -24.20 -8.55 -5.82
N GLU A 164 -24.11 -7.23 -5.70
CA GLU A 164 -23.66 -6.55 -4.49
C GLU A 164 -24.78 -6.50 -3.44
N ARG A 165 -24.51 -6.94 -2.20
CA ARG A 165 -25.43 -6.75 -1.06
C ARG A 165 -25.25 -5.40 -0.40
N ILE A 166 -24.02 -4.91 -0.43
CA ILE A 166 -23.64 -3.55 -0.02
C ILE A 166 -22.93 -2.85 -1.17
N LYS A 167 -22.90 -1.52 -1.16
CA LYS A 167 -22.21 -0.74 -2.18
C LYS A 167 -20.71 -1.07 -2.22
N LEU A 168 -20.25 -1.64 -3.33
CA LEU A 168 -18.83 -1.95 -3.56
C LEU A 168 -18.08 -0.76 -4.16
N LYS A 169 -16.79 -0.65 -3.81
CA LYS A 169 -15.84 0.19 -4.54
C LYS A 169 -15.39 -0.52 -5.82
N GLU A 170 -14.83 0.25 -6.75
CA GLU A 170 -14.39 -0.27 -8.05
C GLU A 170 -13.42 -1.45 -7.91
N THR A 171 -12.40 -1.31 -7.06
CA THR A 171 -11.39 -2.35 -6.82
C THR A 171 -12.00 -3.62 -6.23
N GLU A 172 -12.98 -3.48 -5.34
CA GLU A 172 -13.69 -4.64 -4.79
C GLU A 172 -14.58 -5.29 -5.83
N ALA A 173 -15.26 -4.50 -6.67
CA ALA A 173 -16.06 -5.02 -7.78
C ALA A 173 -15.17 -5.83 -8.75
N LYS A 174 -13.98 -5.31 -9.09
CA LYS A 174 -12.97 -6.03 -9.89
C LYS A 174 -12.50 -7.31 -9.21
N PHE A 175 -12.23 -7.27 -7.90
CA PHE A 175 -11.88 -8.46 -7.11
C PHE A 175 -12.98 -9.53 -7.14
N PHE A 176 -14.24 -9.16 -6.94
CA PHE A 176 -15.36 -10.11 -7.04
C PHE A 176 -15.60 -10.57 -8.48
N GLY A 177 -15.34 -9.71 -9.47
CA GLY A 177 -15.30 -10.09 -10.88
C GLY A 177 -14.27 -11.19 -11.14
N ARG A 178 -13.06 -11.09 -10.58
CA ARG A 178 -12.01 -12.14 -10.66
C ARG A 178 -12.48 -13.46 -10.07
N ILE A 179 -13.11 -13.42 -8.90
CA ILE A 179 -13.72 -14.61 -8.28
C ILE A 179 -14.72 -15.26 -9.22
N ARG A 180 -15.58 -14.48 -9.90
CA ARG A 180 -16.57 -15.02 -10.84
C ARG A 180 -16.00 -15.51 -12.15
N ALA A 181 -14.97 -14.85 -12.67
CA ALA A 181 -14.36 -15.18 -13.95
C ALA A 181 -13.43 -16.40 -13.88
N SER A 182 -12.85 -16.67 -12.71
CA SER A 182 -11.85 -17.73 -12.54
C SER A 182 -12.21 -18.67 -11.40
N LYS A 183 -12.47 -19.93 -11.75
CA LYS A 183 -12.71 -21.00 -10.77
C LYS A 183 -11.51 -21.21 -9.84
N SER A 184 -10.29 -21.11 -10.38
CA SER A 184 -9.08 -21.19 -9.56
C SER A 184 -8.99 -20.07 -8.53
N PHE A 185 -9.49 -18.88 -8.88
CA PHE A 185 -9.50 -17.73 -7.98
C PHE A 185 -10.56 -17.91 -6.89
N GLU A 186 -11.78 -18.30 -7.30
CA GLU A 186 -12.85 -18.66 -6.37
C GLU A 186 -12.39 -19.70 -5.34
N ASP A 187 -11.85 -20.82 -5.81
CA ASP A 187 -11.43 -21.93 -4.95
C ASP A 187 -10.36 -21.46 -3.97
N GLU A 188 -9.32 -20.74 -4.41
CA GLU A 188 -8.25 -20.31 -3.51
C GLU A 188 -8.76 -19.34 -2.42
N ILE A 189 -9.63 -18.38 -2.78
CA ILE A 189 -10.20 -17.44 -1.81
C ILE A 189 -11.01 -18.16 -0.72
N PHE A 190 -11.82 -19.16 -1.08
CA PHE A 190 -12.58 -19.93 -0.10
C PHE A 190 -11.70 -20.89 0.74
N GLN A 191 -10.60 -21.40 0.18
CA GLN A 191 -9.72 -22.31 0.90
C GLN A 191 -8.96 -21.63 2.03
N ILE A 192 -8.69 -20.32 1.95
CA ILE A 192 -7.96 -19.57 3.00
C ILE A 192 -8.66 -19.71 4.36
N ASN A 193 -9.94 -19.35 4.46
CA ASN A 193 -10.69 -19.50 5.72
C ASN A 193 -10.85 -20.97 6.12
N LYS A 194 -11.11 -21.87 5.16
CA LYS A 194 -11.23 -23.29 5.44
C LYS A 194 -9.98 -23.85 6.12
N ARG A 195 -8.78 -23.45 5.67
CA ARG A 195 -7.50 -23.84 6.28
C ARG A 195 -7.35 -23.28 7.70
N ILE A 196 -7.75 -22.03 7.94
CA ILE A 196 -7.76 -21.42 9.28
C ILE A 196 -8.69 -22.19 10.23
N ILE A 197 -9.90 -22.53 9.78
CA ILE A 197 -10.86 -23.32 10.57
C ILE A 197 -10.28 -24.70 10.91
N LEU A 198 -9.68 -25.40 9.94
CA LEU A 198 -9.08 -26.72 10.17
C LEU A 198 -7.96 -26.67 11.23
N ILE A 199 -7.09 -25.67 11.19
CA ILE A 199 -6.05 -25.46 12.21
C ILE A 199 -6.69 -25.24 13.58
N ASN A 200 -7.70 -24.36 13.66
CA ASN A 200 -8.41 -24.09 14.92
C ASN A 200 -9.11 -25.33 15.49
N MET A 201 -9.74 -26.14 14.63
CA MET A 201 -10.39 -27.39 15.04
C MET A 201 -9.36 -28.38 15.59
N GLU A 202 -8.22 -28.53 14.91
CA GLU A 202 -7.17 -29.44 15.34
C GLU A 202 -6.53 -29.00 16.67
N ASN A 203 -6.30 -27.70 16.84
CA ASN A 203 -5.81 -27.13 18.11
C ASN A 203 -6.78 -27.41 19.27
N ARG A 204 -8.08 -27.20 19.06
CA ARG A 204 -9.11 -27.52 20.06
C ARG A 204 -9.16 -29.02 20.38
N ARG A 205 -8.99 -29.88 19.38
CA ARG A 205 -9.06 -31.34 19.52
C ARG A 205 -7.86 -31.91 20.26
N THR A 206 -6.66 -31.41 19.97
CA THR A 206 -5.40 -31.97 20.49
C THR A 206 -4.93 -31.28 21.77
N GLY A 207 -5.50 -30.12 22.13
CA GLY A 207 -4.96 -29.24 23.15
C GLY A 207 -3.62 -28.61 22.74
N ALA A 208 -3.18 -28.84 21.51
CA ALA A 208 -1.98 -28.21 20.96
C ALA A 208 -2.27 -26.76 20.58
N MET A 209 -1.27 -25.91 20.74
CA MET A 209 -1.27 -24.54 20.24
C MET A 209 -0.50 -24.51 18.91
N ALA A 210 -0.96 -25.23 17.88
CA ALA A 210 -0.34 -25.09 16.56
C ALA A 210 -0.55 -23.66 16.10
N ALA A 211 0.52 -23.00 15.68
CA ALA A 211 0.44 -21.60 15.28
C ALA A 211 -0.54 -21.45 14.09
N LEU A 212 -1.43 -20.47 14.20
CA LEU A 212 -2.28 -20.05 13.10
C LEU A 212 -1.38 -19.59 11.95
N SER A 213 -1.41 -20.34 10.85
CA SER A 213 -0.61 -20.07 9.67
C SER A 213 -1.54 -19.67 8.54
N LEU A 214 -1.21 -18.54 7.91
CA LEU A 214 -1.92 -18.11 6.72
C LEU A 214 -1.39 -18.90 5.54
N GLU A 215 -2.25 -19.72 4.96
CA GLU A 215 -1.93 -20.48 3.77
C GLU A 215 -2.74 -19.92 2.60
N ALA A 216 -2.04 -19.19 1.72
CA ALA A 216 -2.56 -18.66 0.46
C ALA A 216 -1.64 -19.04 -0.71
N ASN A 217 -2.21 -19.41 -1.85
CA ASN A 217 -1.48 -19.72 -3.09
C ASN A 217 -1.75 -18.65 -4.15
N PHE A 218 -1.10 -18.78 -5.31
CA PHE A 218 -1.51 -18.05 -6.50
C PHE A 218 -2.94 -18.45 -6.88
N PRO A 219 -3.86 -17.49 -7.10
CA PRO A 219 -5.24 -17.80 -7.45
C PRO A 219 -5.42 -18.12 -8.95
N PHE A 220 -4.34 -18.52 -9.62
CA PHE A 220 -4.28 -18.87 -11.04
C PHE A 220 -3.03 -19.68 -11.38
N ALA A 221 -3.08 -20.37 -12.52
CA ALA A 221 -1.97 -21.12 -13.09
C ALA A 221 -1.57 -20.54 -14.45
N GLY A 222 -0.31 -20.19 -14.62
CA GLY A 222 0.25 -19.78 -15.90
C GLY A 222 1.45 -18.84 -15.75
N GLN A 223 1.86 -18.26 -16.87
CA GLN A 223 2.96 -17.31 -16.89
C GLN A 223 2.47 -15.88 -16.60
N THR A 224 3.23 -15.16 -15.79
CA THR A 224 2.97 -13.75 -15.47
C THR A 224 4.27 -13.01 -15.18
N ASN A 225 4.24 -11.68 -15.22
CA ASN A 225 5.33 -10.84 -14.72
C ASN A 225 4.93 -10.28 -13.35
N LEU A 226 5.85 -10.39 -12.40
CA LEU A 226 5.71 -9.82 -11.06
C LEU A 226 6.75 -8.73 -10.85
N SER A 227 6.28 -7.53 -10.52
CA SER A 227 7.14 -6.45 -10.04
C SER A 227 7.23 -6.53 -8.53
N VAL A 228 8.44 -6.70 -8.00
CA VAL A 228 8.63 -7.03 -6.58
C VAL A 228 9.67 -6.16 -5.89
N SER A 229 9.56 -6.07 -4.58
CA SER A 229 10.65 -5.74 -3.67
C SER A 229 11.11 -7.00 -2.96
N GLY A 230 12.42 -7.16 -2.79
CA GLY A 230 12.96 -8.32 -2.14
C GLY A 230 14.47 -8.25 -1.97
N VAL A 231 15.00 -9.22 -1.23
CA VAL A 231 16.43 -9.35 -0.95
C VAL A 231 16.98 -10.55 -1.71
N PRO A 232 18.10 -10.40 -2.43
CA PRO A 232 18.80 -11.52 -3.06
C PRO A 232 19.18 -12.58 -2.01
N MET A 233 19.09 -13.86 -2.39
CA MET A 233 19.49 -14.97 -1.53
C MET A 233 19.98 -16.16 -2.36
N LEU A 234 20.58 -17.13 -1.69
CA LEU A 234 20.92 -18.43 -2.30
C LEU A 234 19.97 -19.50 -1.78
N LEU A 235 19.45 -20.30 -2.71
CA LEU A 235 18.53 -21.39 -2.42
C LEU A 235 19.09 -22.69 -3.02
N ALA A 236 19.66 -23.55 -2.18
CA ALA A 236 20.40 -24.74 -2.60
C ALA A 236 21.52 -24.42 -3.62
N ASP A 237 22.31 -23.38 -3.32
CA ASP A 237 23.36 -22.79 -4.17
C ASP A 237 22.87 -22.15 -5.48
N GLU A 238 21.56 -22.06 -5.70
CA GLU A 238 20.99 -21.37 -6.86
C GLU A 238 20.60 -19.93 -6.48
N PRO A 239 20.83 -18.95 -7.37
CA PRO A 239 20.44 -17.58 -7.09
C PRO A 239 18.92 -17.43 -7.07
N ALA A 240 18.42 -16.81 -6.00
CA ALA A 240 17.01 -16.61 -5.75
C ALA A 240 16.77 -15.21 -5.17
N ILE A 241 15.50 -14.81 -5.10
CA ILE A 241 15.07 -13.61 -4.41
C ILE A 241 13.98 -13.95 -3.39
N PHE A 242 14.18 -13.47 -2.16
CA PHE A 242 13.12 -13.48 -1.15
C PHE A 242 12.22 -12.29 -1.37
N VAL A 243 10.98 -12.53 -1.81
CA VAL A 243 10.00 -11.50 -2.10
C VAL A 243 9.41 -11.00 -0.79
N MET A 244 9.63 -9.72 -0.54
CA MET A 244 9.08 -9.01 0.62
C MET A 244 7.74 -8.35 0.27
N GLN A 245 7.60 -7.86 -0.96
CA GLN A 245 6.39 -7.21 -1.44
C GLN A 245 6.20 -7.42 -2.95
N ILE A 246 4.97 -7.71 -3.37
CA ILE A 246 4.52 -7.67 -4.76
C ILE A 246 3.82 -6.32 -4.98
N HIS A 247 4.25 -5.62 -6.03
CA HIS A 247 3.67 -4.34 -6.44
C HIS A 247 2.68 -4.51 -7.57
N HIS A 248 3.04 -5.30 -8.58
CA HIS A 248 2.24 -5.51 -9.78
C HIS A 248 2.24 -6.97 -10.21
N CYS A 249 1.12 -7.39 -10.80
CA CYS A 249 0.98 -8.68 -11.46
C CYS A 249 0.31 -8.48 -12.82
N THR A 250 0.94 -8.97 -13.90
CA THR A 250 0.41 -8.83 -15.27
C THR A 250 -0.44 -10.04 -15.71
N TYR A 251 -0.94 -10.84 -14.77
CA TYR A 251 -1.73 -12.01 -15.11
C TYR A 251 -3.12 -11.56 -15.61
N PRO A 252 -3.58 -12.06 -16.77
CA PRO A 252 -4.85 -11.64 -17.36
C PRO A 252 -6.03 -11.89 -16.43
N ILE A 253 -6.91 -10.91 -16.35
CA ILE A 253 -8.08 -10.96 -15.48
C ILE A 253 -9.14 -11.96 -15.95
N GLY A 254 -9.18 -12.24 -17.25
CA GLY A 254 -10.11 -13.19 -17.86
C GLY A 254 -11.49 -12.62 -18.23
N PHE A 255 -11.69 -11.30 -18.17
CA PHE A 255 -12.90 -10.60 -18.62
C PHE A 255 -12.59 -9.15 -19.01
N SER A 256 -13.42 -8.55 -19.88
CA SER A 256 -13.27 -7.14 -20.29
C SER A 256 -14.39 -6.24 -19.77
N SER A 257 -15.54 -6.82 -19.43
CA SER A 257 -16.71 -6.08 -18.95
C SER A 257 -17.31 -6.72 -17.70
N LEU A 258 -17.69 -5.88 -16.75
CA LEU A 258 -18.30 -6.25 -15.48
C LEU A 258 -19.62 -5.49 -15.28
N VAL A 259 -20.68 -6.21 -14.96
CA VAL A 259 -21.96 -5.63 -14.54
C VAL A 259 -22.15 -5.86 -13.05
N VAL A 260 -22.35 -4.78 -12.29
CA VAL A 260 -22.61 -4.81 -10.85
C VAL A 260 -24.09 -4.55 -10.62
N LYS A 261 -24.83 -5.58 -10.21
CA LYS A 261 -26.25 -5.52 -9.89
C LYS A 261 -26.45 -5.50 -8.39
N SER A 262 -27.57 -4.96 -7.93
CA SER A 262 -27.98 -5.14 -6.53
C SER A 262 -28.49 -6.56 -6.27
N ALA A 263 -28.05 -7.18 -5.17
CA ALA A 263 -28.56 -8.47 -4.69
C ALA A 263 -29.96 -8.27 -4.05
N GLY A 264 -30.97 -7.98 -4.88
CA GLY A 264 -32.32 -7.70 -4.39
C GLY A 264 -33.22 -7.02 -5.42
N ASP A 265 -33.80 -7.83 -6.31
CA ASP A 265 -35.21 -7.72 -6.76
C ASP A 265 -35.76 -9.14 -7.03
N SER A 266 -35.35 -10.12 -6.19
CA SER A 266 -35.97 -11.45 -6.21
C SER A 266 -37.25 -11.39 -5.37
N THR A 267 -38.38 -11.45 -6.05
CA THR A 267 -39.70 -11.74 -5.48
C THR A 267 -39.66 -13.04 -4.68
N SER A 268 -39.42 -12.94 -3.38
CA SER A 268 -39.66 -14.03 -2.43
C SER A 268 -40.24 -13.41 -1.17
N GLY A 269 -41.52 -13.71 -0.93
CA GLY A 269 -42.28 -13.21 0.20
C GLY A 269 -41.59 -13.49 1.52
N GLY A 270 -41.07 -12.43 2.13
CA GLY A 270 -40.63 -12.38 3.52
C GLY A 270 -41.36 -11.23 4.18
N ARG A 271 -42.05 -11.54 5.27
CA ARG A 271 -42.88 -10.64 6.08
C ARG A 271 -42.32 -9.22 6.18
N SER A 272 -43.20 -8.25 5.95
CA SER A 272 -43.05 -6.90 6.50
C SER A 272 -42.77 -7.03 7.99
N ASP A 273 -41.54 -6.69 8.41
CA ASP A 273 -41.28 -6.36 9.80
C ASP A 273 -42.06 -5.08 10.11
N GLU A 274 -43.30 -5.26 10.54
CA GLU A 274 -44.08 -4.27 11.27
C GLU A 274 -43.45 -4.09 12.66
N SER A 275 -42.26 -3.50 12.69
CA SER A 275 -41.80 -2.77 13.86
C SER A 275 -41.03 -1.56 13.37
N GLY A 276 -41.74 -0.42 13.30
CA GLY A 276 -41.17 0.90 13.03
C GLY A 276 -40.28 1.37 14.18
N LYS A 277 -39.20 0.65 14.46
CA LYS A 277 -38.05 1.20 15.16
C LYS A 277 -37.16 1.81 14.08
N GLY A 278 -37.27 3.12 13.88
CA GLY A 278 -36.24 3.84 13.16
C GLY A 278 -34.91 3.54 13.84
N TYR A 279 -33.99 2.93 13.12
CA TYR A 279 -32.62 2.81 13.59
C TYR A 279 -32.04 4.23 13.61
N ILE A 280 -31.34 4.61 14.68
CA ILE A 280 -30.56 5.84 14.72
C ILE A 280 -29.23 5.47 14.08
N ALA A 281 -28.91 6.06 12.93
CA ALA A 281 -27.59 5.92 12.34
C ALA A 281 -26.78 7.13 12.79
N PHE A 282 -25.80 6.90 13.66
CA PHE A 282 -24.90 7.96 14.06
C PHE A 282 -24.01 8.33 12.89
N ASN A 283 -24.17 9.57 12.42
CA ASN A 283 -23.21 10.13 11.50
C ASN A 283 -22.01 10.52 12.33
N VAL A 284 -20.83 10.09 11.89
CA VAL A 284 -19.58 10.67 12.36
C VAL A 284 -19.51 12.08 11.77
N PRO A 285 -19.72 13.18 12.54
CA PRO A 285 -19.42 14.52 12.10
C PRO A 285 -18.01 14.55 11.52
N GLY A 286 -17.76 15.50 10.61
CA GLY A 286 -16.39 15.69 10.12
C GLY A 286 -15.48 16.01 11.30
N HIS A 287 -14.71 14.98 11.71
CA HIS A 287 -13.72 14.97 12.79
C HIS A 287 -13.13 16.35 13.04
N ASP A 288 -13.06 16.76 14.31
CA ASP A 288 -12.57 18.09 14.66
C ASP A 288 -11.16 18.28 14.04
N PRO A 289 -10.91 19.36 13.27
CA PRO A 289 -9.57 19.77 12.84
C PRO A 289 -8.58 19.95 13.97
N ASP A 290 -9.06 19.91 15.21
CA ASP A 290 -8.29 20.05 16.44
C ASP A 290 -7.87 18.72 17.05
N ASP A 291 -8.45 17.59 16.63
CA ASP A 291 -8.06 16.27 17.15
C ASP A 291 -6.86 15.70 16.40
N GLU A 292 -5.84 15.44 17.22
CA GLU A 292 -4.44 15.33 16.88
C GLU A 292 -4.02 13.93 16.36
N ASP A 293 -4.95 13.10 15.86
CA ASP A 293 -4.72 11.68 15.60
C ASP A 293 -5.13 11.22 14.18
N ASP A 294 -4.20 11.34 13.23
CA ASP A 294 -4.14 10.42 12.07
C ASP A 294 -3.70 9.00 12.51
N GLU A 295 -3.62 8.76 13.82
CA GLU A 295 -3.27 7.49 14.43
C GLU A 295 -4.51 6.62 14.47
N ILE A 296 -4.40 5.44 13.84
CA ILE A 296 -5.48 4.47 13.81
C ILE A 296 -5.13 3.39 14.83
N ALA A 297 -5.92 3.32 15.89
CA ALA A 297 -5.76 2.34 16.94
C ALA A 297 -6.05 0.92 16.45
N ASP A 298 -5.64 -0.05 17.26
CA ASP A 298 -5.95 -1.46 17.08
C ASP A 298 -6.89 -1.96 18.19
N THR A 299 -8.02 -1.28 18.31
CA THR A 299 -9.08 -1.57 19.28
C THR A 299 -10.40 -1.89 18.56
N PRO A 300 -11.38 -2.54 19.20
CA PRO A 300 -12.69 -2.69 18.57
C PRO A 300 -13.31 -1.31 18.27
N ALA A 301 -13.96 -1.17 17.11
CA ALA A 301 -14.76 0.01 16.80
C ALA A 301 -16.10 -0.02 17.55
N ASP A 302 -16.77 1.11 17.61
CA ASP A 302 -18.19 1.17 17.92
C ASP A 302 -18.98 0.61 16.72
N ALA A 303 -19.80 -0.41 16.95
CA ALA A 303 -20.61 -1.02 15.90
C ALA A 303 -21.75 -0.11 15.40
N ASP A 304 -22.16 0.90 16.18
CA ASP A 304 -23.24 1.83 15.84
C ASP A 304 -22.75 3.03 15.01
N LEU A 305 -21.44 3.29 15.01
CA LEU A 305 -20.83 4.39 14.25
C LEU A 305 -20.58 4.03 12.79
N LYS A 306 -20.82 5.01 11.90
CA LYS A 306 -20.43 4.89 10.50
C LYS A 306 -18.91 4.86 10.36
N ARG A 307 -18.41 3.89 9.57
CA ARG A 307 -16.98 3.76 9.30
C ARG A 307 -16.44 4.88 8.41
N VAL A 308 -15.20 5.30 8.68
CA VAL A 308 -14.44 6.29 7.90
C VAL A 308 -13.72 5.59 6.76
N GLU A 309 -13.97 6.01 5.52
CA GLU A 309 -13.30 5.45 4.35
C GLU A 309 -11.95 6.14 4.10
N ILE A 310 -10.90 5.36 3.86
CA ILE A 310 -9.55 5.80 3.50
C ILE A 310 -9.12 5.19 2.16
N SER A 311 -8.62 5.99 1.22
CA SER A 311 -8.12 5.50 -0.07
C SER A 311 -6.58 5.48 -0.07
N GLN A 312 -6.01 4.34 -0.45
CA GLN A 312 -4.59 4.16 -0.74
C GLN A 312 -4.40 3.99 -2.24
N VAL A 313 -3.43 4.67 -2.82
CA VAL A 313 -3.11 4.50 -4.22
C VAL A 313 -2.34 3.20 -4.44
N SER A 314 -2.81 2.36 -5.36
CA SER A 314 -2.15 1.12 -5.74
C SER A 314 -2.61 0.67 -7.12
N SER A 315 -1.68 0.32 -7.99
CA SER A 315 -1.98 -0.37 -9.26
C SER A 315 -1.64 -1.85 -9.13
N LEU A 316 -2.50 -2.67 -8.52
CA LEU A 316 -2.15 -4.08 -8.30
C LEU A 316 -2.08 -4.85 -9.62
N PHE A 317 -3.00 -4.54 -10.53
CA PHE A 317 -3.15 -5.23 -11.79
C PHE A 317 -3.29 -4.19 -12.90
N PRO A 318 -2.20 -3.79 -13.57
CA PRO A 318 -2.23 -2.73 -14.59
C PRO A 318 -3.26 -2.96 -15.72
N GLN A 319 -3.59 -4.21 -16.02
CA GLN A 319 -4.59 -4.59 -17.02
C GLN A 319 -6.04 -4.26 -16.59
N ASP A 320 -6.27 -3.95 -15.31
CA ASP A 320 -7.60 -3.63 -14.78
C ASP A 320 -8.09 -2.24 -15.21
N ALA A 321 -7.19 -1.41 -15.74
CA ALA A 321 -7.51 -0.10 -16.29
C ALA A 321 -8.42 -0.18 -17.53
N GLU A 322 -8.43 -1.32 -18.24
CA GLU A 322 -9.20 -1.50 -19.48
C GLU A 322 -10.61 -2.07 -19.26
N ILE A 323 -10.97 -2.41 -18.01
CA ILE A 323 -12.23 -3.07 -17.70
C ILE A 323 -13.38 -2.06 -17.68
N SER A 324 -14.41 -2.28 -18.49
CA SER A 324 -15.65 -1.50 -18.40
C SER A 324 -16.55 -2.01 -17.28
N ILE A 325 -16.95 -1.12 -16.37
CA ILE A 325 -17.84 -1.46 -15.25
C ILE A 325 -19.17 -0.72 -15.39
N GLU A 326 -20.26 -1.47 -15.48
CA GLU A 326 -21.62 -0.94 -15.50
C GLU A 326 -22.31 -1.20 -14.15
N TYR A 327 -22.75 -0.15 -13.47
CA TYR A 327 -23.51 -0.27 -12.23
C TYR A 327 -25.02 -0.19 -12.50
N GLN A 328 -25.72 -1.31 -12.31
CA GLN A 328 -27.17 -1.44 -12.42
C GLN A 328 -27.80 -1.53 -11.02
N ARG A 329 -27.99 -0.37 -10.39
CA ARG A 329 -28.56 -0.27 -9.04
C ARG A 329 -30.04 0.05 -9.11
N SER A 330 -30.88 -0.68 -8.36
CA SER A 330 -32.30 -0.35 -8.25
C SER A 330 -32.49 0.92 -7.39
N TRP A 331 -33.51 1.72 -7.71
CA TRP A 331 -33.82 2.99 -7.00
C TRP A 331 -34.01 2.79 -5.49
N LYS A 332 -34.47 1.60 -5.06
CA LYS A 332 -34.64 1.24 -3.64
C LYS A 332 -33.31 1.11 -2.88
N HIS A 333 -32.20 0.75 -3.53
CA HIS A 333 -30.88 0.75 -2.88
C HIS A 333 -30.31 2.16 -2.70
N THR A 334 -30.73 3.12 -3.52
CA THR A 334 -30.43 4.55 -3.29
C THR A 334 -31.28 5.18 -2.19
N THR A 335 -32.45 4.59 -1.87
CA THR A 335 -33.43 5.15 -0.91
C THR A 335 -33.77 4.24 0.27
N ASN A 336 -33.01 3.18 0.54
CA ASN A 336 -33.11 2.41 1.79
C ASN A 336 -32.55 3.21 2.99
N THR A 337 -32.72 4.53 2.96
CA THR A 337 -33.11 5.27 4.14
C THR A 337 -34.43 4.69 4.63
N ALA A 338 -34.37 3.73 5.57
CA ALA A 338 -35.29 3.87 6.69
C ALA A 338 -35.21 5.33 7.16
N SER A 339 -36.27 5.89 7.73
CA SER A 339 -36.18 7.21 8.36
C SER A 339 -35.21 7.12 9.55
N TYR A 340 -33.91 7.20 9.27
CA TYR A 340 -32.83 7.26 10.23
C TYR A 340 -32.86 8.67 10.77
N VAL A 341 -33.08 8.81 12.07
CA VAL A 341 -32.66 10.02 12.76
C VAL A 341 -31.14 9.96 12.75
N SER A 342 -30.50 10.87 12.03
CA SER A 342 -29.05 11.00 12.08
C SER A 342 -28.69 11.91 13.24
N GLU A 343 -28.10 11.33 14.28
CA GLU A 343 -27.46 12.09 15.35
C GLU A 343 -25.97 12.23 15.02
N GLU A 344 -25.43 13.43 15.15
CA GLU A 344 -23.99 13.67 15.07
C GLU A 344 -23.39 13.35 16.45
N VAL A 345 -22.38 12.47 16.47
CA VAL A 345 -21.71 12.03 17.71
C VAL A 345 -20.22 12.30 17.59
N ASP A 346 -19.64 13.01 18.55
CA ASP A 346 -18.21 13.20 18.62
C ASP A 346 -17.49 11.85 18.80
N ILE A 347 -16.44 11.63 18.02
CA ILE A 347 -15.68 10.37 18.04
C ILE A 347 -14.41 10.54 18.87
N ASP A 348 -14.07 9.53 19.66
CA ASP A 348 -12.90 9.55 20.55
C ASP A 348 -11.61 9.16 19.81
N GLY A 349 -11.73 8.53 18.64
CA GLY A 349 -10.59 8.14 17.82
C GLY A 349 -10.95 7.23 16.65
N LEU A 350 -9.93 6.88 15.87
CA LEU A 350 -10.04 5.98 14.72
C LEU A 350 -9.48 4.61 15.05
N THR A 351 -10.06 3.56 14.49
CA THR A 351 -9.55 2.19 14.70
C THR A 351 -9.80 1.26 13.51
N PHE A 352 -8.92 0.26 13.33
CA PHE A 352 -9.13 -0.80 12.35
C PHE A 352 -10.12 -1.89 12.79
N GLY A 353 -10.59 -1.86 14.04
CA GLY A 353 -11.54 -2.85 14.57
C GLY A 353 -12.84 -2.95 13.78
N ASP A 354 -13.41 -4.17 13.68
CA ASP A 354 -14.63 -4.44 12.91
C ASP A 354 -15.92 -3.92 13.58
N GLY A 355 -15.87 -3.61 14.88
CA GLY A 355 -17.02 -3.13 15.65
C GLY A 355 -17.47 -4.12 16.72
N ASP A 356 -17.75 -3.66 17.93
CA ASP A 356 -18.60 -4.36 18.91
C ASP A 356 -19.46 -3.38 19.72
N TYR A 357 -20.40 -3.89 20.52
CA TYR A 357 -21.31 -3.08 21.34
C TYR A 357 -20.81 -2.92 22.79
N ARG A 358 -19.51 -3.05 23.03
CA ARG A 358 -18.94 -2.95 24.39
C ARG A 358 -18.69 -1.49 24.75
N ALA A 359 -18.84 -1.17 26.04
CA ALA A 359 -18.53 0.16 26.57
C ALA A 359 -17.06 0.59 26.30
N SER A 360 -16.13 -0.35 26.15
CA SER A 360 -14.73 -0.08 25.80
C SER A 360 -14.51 0.43 24.38
N SER A 361 -15.51 0.28 23.52
CA SER A 361 -15.44 0.53 22.07
C SER A 361 -16.30 1.73 21.67
N GLN A 362 -17.06 2.27 22.63
CA GLN A 362 -17.95 3.41 22.44
C GLN A 362 -17.18 4.59 21.85
N ASN A 363 -17.78 5.29 20.88
CA ASN A 363 -17.22 6.46 20.18
C ASN A 363 -15.94 6.21 19.35
N MET A 364 -15.46 4.96 19.23
CA MET A 364 -14.31 4.64 18.37
C MET A 364 -14.78 4.40 16.93
N ALA A 365 -14.45 5.29 16.01
CA ALA A 365 -14.87 5.14 14.62
C ALA A 365 -14.00 4.12 13.87
N GLY A 366 -14.64 3.10 13.32
CA GLY A 366 -13.98 2.12 12.47
C GLY A 366 -13.46 2.73 11.16
N VAL A 367 -12.31 2.29 10.67
CA VAL A 367 -11.73 2.71 9.39
C VAL A 367 -11.86 1.59 8.37
N ASP A 368 -12.34 1.94 7.18
CA ASP A 368 -12.30 1.09 5.99
C ASP A 368 -11.32 1.66 4.99
N ASP A 369 -10.27 0.92 4.65
CA ASP A 369 -9.32 1.37 3.65
C ASP A 369 -9.43 0.61 2.32
N PHE A 370 -9.24 1.31 1.22
CA PHE A 370 -9.42 0.81 -0.13
C PHE A 370 -8.17 1.06 -0.95
N LYS A 371 -7.71 0.05 -1.69
CA LYS A 371 -6.67 0.22 -2.70
C LYS A 371 -7.32 0.73 -3.97
N GLU A 372 -7.10 1.98 -4.35
CA GLU A 372 -7.63 2.57 -5.57
C GLU A 372 -6.54 2.74 -6.62
N GLU A 373 -6.90 2.55 -7.89
CA GLU A 373 -5.99 2.65 -9.03
C GLU A 373 -6.39 3.83 -9.92
N PRO A 374 -6.06 5.07 -9.54
CA PRO A 374 -6.38 6.21 -10.37
C PRO A 374 -5.41 6.32 -11.55
N PRO A 375 -5.86 6.76 -12.74
CA PRO A 375 -4.97 6.96 -13.87
C PRO A 375 -3.91 8.05 -13.56
N PRO A 376 -2.69 7.95 -14.12
CA PRO A 376 -1.68 8.99 -14.01
C PRO A 376 -2.21 10.37 -14.44
N SER A 377 -2.05 11.36 -13.57
CA SER A 377 -2.43 12.74 -13.85
C SER A 377 -1.67 13.27 -15.06
N ARG A 378 -2.39 13.93 -15.98
CA ARG A 378 -1.80 14.55 -17.18
C ARG A 378 -0.64 15.48 -16.84
N GLN A 379 -0.78 16.25 -15.77
CA GLN A 379 0.26 17.21 -15.36
C GLN A 379 1.54 16.52 -14.88
N LEU A 380 1.42 15.36 -14.22
CA LEU A 380 2.60 14.59 -13.82
C LEU A 380 3.28 13.94 -15.03
N LYS A 381 2.54 13.53 -16.07
CA LYS A 381 3.15 13.04 -17.33
C LYS A 381 4.09 14.09 -17.92
N ASP A 382 3.67 15.35 -17.97
CA ASP A 382 4.51 16.46 -18.45
C ASP A 382 5.78 16.63 -17.60
N PHE A 383 5.69 16.44 -16.28
CA PHE A 383 6.85 16.45 -15.40
C PHE A 383 7.83 15.32 -15.69
N PHE A 384 7.34 14.10 -15.95
CA PHE A 384 8.23 13.00 -16.31
C PHE A 384 8.90 13.20 -17.67
N GLU A 385 8.21 13.79 -18.66
CA GLU A 385 8.87 14.19 -19.90
C GLU A 385 10.05 15.16 -19.64
N MET A 386 9.84 16.15 -18.77
CA MET A 386 10.90 17.07 -18.33
C MET A 386 12.02 16.33 -17.58
N LEU A 387 11.67 15.39 -16.70
CA LEU A 387 12.64 14.60 -15.94
C LEU A 387 13.57 13.82 -16.87
N HIS A 388 13.04 13.18 -17.91
CA HIS A 388 13.84 12.51 -18.93
C HIS A 388 14.84 13.45 -19.62
N HIS A 389 14.47 14.72 -19.85
CA HIS A 389 15.41 15.72 -20.37
C HIS A 389 16.50 16.09 -19.35
N PHE A 390 16.13 16.22 -18.07
CA PHE A 390 17.08 16.45 -16.98
C PHE A 390 18.10 15.32 -16.87
N GLU A 391 17.64 14.06 -16.88
CA GLU A 391 18.49 12.86 -16.82
C GLU A 391 19.54 12.84 -17.92
N ARG A 392 19.14 13.12 -19.18
CA ARG A 392 20.07 13.19 -20.32
C ARG A 392 21.16 14.24 -20.12
N ARG A 393 20.83 15.38 -19.50
CA ARG A 393 21.79 16.48 -19.26
C ARG A 393 22.74 16.17 -18.11
N VAL A 394 22.26 15.54 -17.05
CA VAL A 394 23.08 15.19 -15.89
C VAL A 394 23.81 13.85 -16.04
N LYS A 395 23.57 13.10 -17.12
CA LYS A 395 24.26 11.83 -17.42
C LYS A 395 25.79 11.94 -17.34
N LYS A 396 26.37 13.06 -17.79
CA LYS A 396 27.82 13.34 -17.70
C LYS A 396 28.34 13.54 -16.27
N ARG A 397 27.45 13.75 -15.29
CA ARG A 397 27.78 13.98 -13.88
C ARG A 397 27.75 12.70 -13.03
N ASN A 398 27.48 11.53 -13.65
CA ASN A 398 27.31 10.26 -12.94
C ASN A 398 26.29 10.37 -11.80
N TRP A 399 25.13 10.98 -12.06
CA TRP A 399 24.02 11.00 -11.10
C TRP A 399 23.10 9.82 -11.38
N LEU A 400 22.70 9.13 -10.32
CA LEU A 400 21.67 8.09 -10.36
C LEU A 400 20.35 8.75 -9.99
N ILE A 401 19.34 8.54 -10.82
CA ILE A 401 18.01 9.12 -10.67
C ILE A 401 17.02 7.98 -10.63
N SER A 402 16.15 7.99 -9.62
CA SER A 402 15.16 6.94 -9.41
C SER A 402 13.92 7.50 -8.72
N SER A 403 12.75 6.99 -9.05
CA SER A 403 11.54 7.31 -8.27
C SER A 403 11.57 6.62 -6.90
N ARG A 404 10.97 7.26 -5.90
CA ARG A 404 10.83 6.73 -4.53
C ARG A 404 9.36 6.61 -4.16
N ALA A 405 8.94 5.41 -3.78
CA ALA A 405 7.56 5.11 -3.41
C ALA A 405 7.35 5.50 -1.95
N ILE A 406 6.37 6.38 -1.71
CA ILE A 406 6.02 6.83 -0.35
C ILE A 406 4.67 6.20 0.03
N ASN A 407 3.60 6.56 -0.69
CA ASN A 407 2.25 6.02 -0.51
C ASN A 407 1.72 5.51 -1.84
N GLY A 408 2.00 4.23 -2.13
CA GLY A 408 1.59 3.60 -3.38
C GLY A 408 2.57 3.77 -4.53
N LEU A 409 2.33 2.98 -5.57
CA LEU A 409 3.12 2.92 -6.80
C LEU A 409 2.18 2.79 -8.00
N ILE A 410 2.18 3.79 -8.88
CA ILE A 410 1.50 3.76 -10.18
C ILE A 410 2.55 3.94 -11.29
N PRO A 411 2.70 3.00 -12.22
CA PRO A 411 3.55 3.17 -13.40
C PRO A 411 3.05 4.32 -14.30
N ILE A 412 3.96 5.04 -14.96
CA ILE A 412 3.60 6.20 -15.80
C ILE A 412 3.19 5.81 -17.23
N GLY A 413 3.56 4.60 -17.68
CA GLY A 413 3.11 4.01 -18.95
C GLY A 413 3.49 2.53 -19.08
N LEU A 414 2.73 1.80 -19.92
CA LEU A 414 3.00 0.39 -20.25
C LEU A 414 4.10 0.21 -21.31
N ASP A 415 4.43 1.28 -22.04
CA ASP A 415 5.37 1.27 -23.18
C ASP A 415 6.77 1.82 -22.84
N GLU A 416 7.01 2.24 -21.59
CA GLU A 416 8.35 2.67 -21.17
C GLU A 416 9.26 1.45 -20.93
N PRO A 417 10.50 1.46 -21.44
CA PRO A 417 11.44 0.37 -21.18
C PRO A 417 11.68 0.23 -19.66
N GLU A 418 11.63 -0.99 -19.14
CA GLU A 418 11.75 -1.27 -17.69
C GLU A 418 12.95 -0.59 -17.00
N SER A 419 13.99 -0.22 -17.77
CA SER A 419 15.16 0.52 -17.30
C SER A 419 14.94 2.00 -16.93
N SER A 420 13.82 2.63 -17.32
CA SER A 420 13.51 4.04 -16.99
C SER A 420 12.45 4.20 -15.93
N ALA A 421 12.08 3.11 -15.24
CA ALA A 421 10.80 2.98 -14.55
C ALA A 421 10.60 3.95 -13.38
N HIS A 422 10.20 5.14 -13.75
CA HIS A 422 9.61 6.11 -12.88
C HIS A 422 8.19 5.67 -12.53
N PHE A 423 7.72 6.13 -11.40
CA PHE A 423 6.36 5.89 -10.96
C PHE A 423 5.83 7.10 -10.20
N ILE A 424 4.51 7.14 -10.12
CA ILE A 424 3.73 8.08 -9.32
C ILE A 424 3.41 7.44 -7.98
N THR A 425 3.45 8.25 -6.94
CA THR A 425 2.98 7.94 -5.59
C THR A 425 1.87 8.93 -5.23
N ALA A 426 1.45 9.02 -3.97
CA ALA A 426 0.38 9.93 -3.57
C ALA A 426 0.62 10.65 -2.25
N LEU A 427 -0.09 11.77 -2.05
CA LEU A 427 -0.25 12.34 -0.73
C LEU A 427 -1.02 11.37 0.18
N PRO A 428 -0.72 11.35 1.49
CA PRO A 428 -1.50 10.55 2.43
C PRO A 428 -2.93 11.08 2.46
N MET A 429 -3.90 10.16 2.51
CA MET A 429 -5.26 10.56 2.83
C MET A 429 -5.34 10.81 4.33
N LEU A 430 -5.70 12.03 4.70
CA LEU A 430 -5.97 12.36 6.08
C LEU A 430 -7.41 11.95 6.37
N ALA A 431 -7.66 11.37 7.54
CA ALA A 431 -9.01 10.97 7.93
C ALA A 431 -9.96 12.19 8.05
N ASN A 432 -9.39 13.37 8.30
CA ASN A 432 -10.14 14.61 8.41
C ASN A 432 -10.61 15.16 7.06
N LYS A 433 -11.93 15.35 6.93
CA LYS A 433 -12.58 15.89 5.72
C LYS A 433 -12.65 17.42 5.63
N LYS A 434 -12.18 18.20 6.62
CA LYS A 434 -12.19 19.68 6.55
C LYS A 434 -11.04 20.21 5.69
N ARG A 435 -9.90 19.52 5.62
CA ARG A 435 -8.74 19.91 4.78
C ARG A 435 -8.60 18.97 3.58
N ARG A 436 -9.36 19.24 2.51
CA ARG A 436 -9.49 18.37 1.33
C ARG A 436 -8.49 18.62 0.20
N TRP A 437 -7.45 19.42 0.42
CA TRP A 437 -6.53 19.74 -0.69
C TRP A 437 -5.79 18.52 -1.21
N HIS A 438 -5.51 17.56 -0.33
CA HIS A 438 -4.93 16.26 -0.63
C HIS A 438 -5.91 15.33 -1.37
N ILE A 439 -7.15 15.75 -1.63
CA ILE A 439 -8.20 14.98 -2.28
C ILE A 439 -8.54 15.60 -3.64
N ILE A 440 -8.60 14.73 -4.65
CA ILE A 440 -9.14 15.01 -5.97
C ILE A 440 -10.48 14.30 -6.11
N LEU A 441 -11.50 15.07 -6.49
CA LEU A 441 -12.78 14.52 -6.93
C LEU A 441 -12.75 14.45 -8.45
N ASP A 442 -12.72 13.25 -9.01
CA ASP A 442 -12.73 12.99 -10.44
C ASP A 442 -14.05 12.28 -10.79
N GLY A 443 -15.04 13.07 -11.20
CA GLY A 443 -16.42 12.60 -11.35
C GLY A 443 -17.00 12.08 -10.03
N ALA A 444 -17.31 10.78 -9.99
CA ALA A 444 -17.84 10.10 -8.79
C ALA A 444 -16.75 9.45 -7.91
N SER A 445 -15.49 9.48 -8.35
CA SER A 445 -14.36 8.85 -7.65
C SER A 445 -13.61 9.88 -6.79
N LEU A 446 -13.27 9.47 -5.57
CA LEU A 446 -12.57 10.29 -4.58
C LEU A 446 -11.20 9.67 -4.34
N ARG A 447 -10.15 10.30 -4.87
CA ARG A 447 -8.77 9.80 -4.74
C ARG A 447 -7.87 10.80 -4.04
N THR A 448 -6.75 10.32 -3.53
CA THR A 448 -5.68 11.21 -3.11
C THR A 448 -4.98 11.85 -4.30
N ARG A 449 -4.47 13.07 -4.07
CA ARG A 449 -3.67 13.83 -5.02
C ARG A 449 -2.36 13.09 -5.28
N GLN A 450 -2.02 12.96 -6.56
CA GLN A 450 -0.84 12.24 -6.99
C GLN A 450 0.43 13.08 -6.81
N LEU A 451 1.57 12.40 -6.65
CA LEU A 451 2.87 12.99 -6.36
C LEU A 451 3.95 12.20 -7.12
N ALA A 452 4.89 12.88 -7.76
CA ALA A 452 6.17 12.29 -8.13
C ALA A 452 7.19 12.59 -7.02
N CYS A 453 7.94 11.58 -6.58
CA CYS A 453 9.08 11.75 -5.68
C CYS A 453 10.32 11.14 -6.33
N ILE A 454 11.28 11.99 -6.70
CA ILE A 454 12.49 11.58 -7.40
C ILE A 454 13.68 11.70 -6.45
N GLU A 455 14.35 10.58 -6.19
CA GLU A 455 15.63 10.53 -5.50
C GLU A 455 16.76 10.73 -6.51
N VAL A 456 17.65 11.66 -6.22
CA VAL A 456 18.88 11.90 -7.00
C VAL A 456 20.08 11.64 -6.11
N GLN A 457 20.91 10.67 -6.52
CA GLN A 457 22.15 10.32 -5.86
C GLN A 457 23.34 10.76 -6.73
N SER A 458 24.24 11.55 -6.16
CA SER A 458 25.56 11.78 -6.77
C SER A 458 26.43 10.55 -6.56
N ALA A 459 26.71 9.77 -7.62
CA ALA A 459 27.46 8.51 -7.48
C ALA A 459 28.89 8.72 -6.95
N CYS A 460 29.52 9.86 -7.27
CA CYS A 460 30.88 10.15 -6.83
C CYS A 460 30.99 10.57 -5.36
N ALA A 461 29.94 11.17 -4.79
CA ALA A 461 29.97 11.76 -3.44
C ALA A 461 29.03 11.06 -2.45
N ASN A 462 28.24 10.08 -2.91
CA ASN A 462 27.18 9.44 -2.15
C ASN A 462 26.23 10.43 -1.44
N ARG A 463 25.92 11.54 -2.12
CA ARG A 463 25.06 12.62 -1.62
C ARG A 463 23.68 12.53 -2.25
N TYR A 464 22.65 12.79 -1.46
CA TYR A 464 21.26 12.67 -1.85
C TYR A 464 20.52 14.00 -1.79
N PHE A 465 19.64 14.21 -2.77
CA PHE A 465 18.59 15.22 -2.72
C PHE A 465 17.37 14.71 -3.48
N TYR A 466 16.24 15.40 -3.32
CA TYR A 466 14.96 14.95 -3.82
C TYR A 466 14.22 16.06 -4.56
N ILE A 467 13.52 15.67 -5.62
CA ILE A 467 12.63 16.52 -6.41
C ILE A 467 11.22 15.96 -6.25
N LEU A 468 10.32 16.75 -5.69
CA LEU A 468 8.93 16.37 -5.49
C LEU A 468 8.04 17.23 -6.38
N GLU A 469 7.14 16.59 -7.12
CA GLU A 469 6.16 17.27 -7.98
C GLU A 469 4.76 16.81 -7.61
N VAL A 470 3.93 17.72 -7.10
CA VAL A 470 2.54 17.40 -6.78
C VAL A 470 1.63 17.73 -7.96
N GLU A 471 0.65 16.86 -8.21
CA GLU A 471 -0.45 17.15 -9.12
C GLU A 471 -1.17 18.43 -8.71
N LEU A 472 -1.50 19.31 -9.65
CA LEU A 472 -2.33 20.50 -9.44
C LEU A 472 -3.69 20.35 -10.12
N LYS A 473 -4.70 21.06 -9.63
CA LYS A 473 -5.97 21.26 -10.37
C LYS A 473 -5.76 22.35 -11.42
N ASP A 474 -6.54 22.34 -12.49
CA ASP A 474 -6.38 23.28 -13.63
C ASP A 474 -6.41 24.76 -13.23
N ASN A 475 -7.03 25.10 -12.09
CA ASN A 475 -7.15 26.47 -11.58
C ASN A 475 -6.22 26.78 -10.39
N GLU A 476 -5.29 25.89 -10.03
CA GLU A 476 -4.35 26.11 -8.92
C GLU A 476 -3.06 26.79 -9.41
N PRO A 477 -2.56 27.82 -8.69
CA PRO A 477 -1.34 28.53 -9.09
C PRO A 477 -0.10 27.61 -9.00
N GLY A 478 0.77 27.70 -10.01
CA GLY A 478 1.89 26.78 -10.32
C GLY A 478 3.07 26.75 -9.35
N GLN A 479 2.83 26.31 -8.10
CA GLN A 479 3.85 25.88 -7.15
C GLN A 479 3.83 24.35 -6.99
N CYS A 480 4.35 23.61 -7.96
CA CYS A 480 4.31 22.15 -7.92
C CYS A 480 5.64 21.50 -7.56
N THR A 481 6.80 22.13 -7.80
CA THR A 481 8.10 21.50 -7.53
C THR A 481 8.72 21.93 -6.20
N LEU A 482 9.03 20.96 -5.35
CA LEU A 482 9.82 21.12 -4.13
C LEU A 482 11.16 20.40 -4.28
N LEU A 483 12.25 21.12 -4.04
CA LEU A 483 13.55 20.50 -3.78
C LEU A 483 13.72 20.30 -2.28
N VAL A 484 14.14 19.12 -1.86
CA VAL A 484 14.42 18.84 -0.45
C VAL A 484 15.64 17.95 -0.29
N ARG A 485 16.41 18.22 0.77
CA ARG A 485 17.55 17.39 1.18
C ARG A 485 17.70 17.43 2.68
N ARG A 486 18.38 16.45 3.24
CA ARG A 486 18.97 16.59 4.57
C ARG A 486 20.13 17.56 4.52
N ARG A 487 20.38 18.25 5.64
CA ARG A 487 21.54 19.13 5.80
C ARG A 487 22.86 18.39 5.55
N ASP A 488 22.96 17.15 6.03
CA ASP A 488 24.12 16.24 5.88
C ASP A 488 24.18 15.48 4.55
N PHE A 489 23.26 15.73 3.61
CA PHE A 489 23.15 15.02 2.32
C PHE A 489 22.97 13.49 2.42
N LYS A 490 22.62 12.94 3.58
CA LYS A 490 22.19 11.54 3.67
C LYS A 490 20.77 11.37 3.13
N LYS A 491 20.33 10.12 2.96
CA LYS A 491 18.96 9.80 2.55
C LYS A 491 17.94 10.32 3.56
N ILE A 492 16.85 10.91 3.06
CA ILE A 492 15.67 11.27 3.88
C ILE A 492 14.95 9.98 4.28
N SER A 493 14.49 9.88 5.54
CA SER A 493 13.74 8.71 6.02
C SER A 493 12.32 8.67 5.46
N LEU A 494 11.63 7.52 5.50
CA LEU A 494 10.22 7.46 5.09
C LEU A 494 9.32 8.28 6.05
N ASP A 495 9.66 8.32 7.33
CA ASP A 495 8.97 9.11 8.35
C ASP A 495 9.06 10.62 8.06
N ASP A 496 10.26 11.11 7.73
CA ASP A 496 10.46 12.52 7.36
C ASP A 496 9.67 12.87 6.09
N PHE A 497 9.63 11.98 5.09
CA PHE A 497 8.78 12.17 3.92
C PHE A 497 7.31 12.22 4.30
N THR A 498 6.84 11.25 5.09
CA THR A 498 5.45 11.21 5.56
C THR A 498 5.09 12.47 6.33
N SER A 499 5.99 12.95 7.19
CA SER A 499 5.87 14.19 7.95
C SER A 499 5.74 15.40 7.03
N LEU A 500 6.63 15.53 6.03
CA LEU A 500 6.56 16.58 5.02
C LEU A 500 5.23 16.54 4.26
N LEU A 501 4.77 15.36 3.84
CA LEU A 501 3.52 15.23 3.10
C LEU A 501 2.30 15.55 3.98
N LYS A 502 2.27 15.13 5.26
CA LYS A 502 1.23 15.51 6.22
C LYS A 502 1.19 17.02 6.42
N LEU A 503 2.34 17.66 6.64
CA LEU A 503 2.45 19.12 6.77
C LEU A 503 1.98 19.84 5.49
N THR A 504 2.26 19.26 4.32
CA THR A 504 1.77 19.75 3.03
C THR A 504 0.25 19.67 2.96
N CYS A 505 -0.35 18.55 3.38
CA CYS A 505 -1.80 18.38 3.48
C CYS A 505 -2.43 19.37 4.48
N TYR A 506 -1.78 19.64 5.61
CA TYR A 506 -2.27 20.61 6.59
C TYR A 506 -2.24 22.05 6.07
N LYS A 507 -1.24 22.42 5.26
CA LYS A 507 -1.09 23.77 4.70
C LYS A 507 -1.74 23.97 3.33
N ASN A 508 -2.21 22.90 2.69
CA ASN A 508 -2.73 22.92 1.32
C ASN A 508 -1.73 23.47 0.28
N ARG A 509 -0.44 23.32 0.56
CA ARG A 509 0.70 23.72 -0.30
C ARG A 509 2.00 23.16 0.29
N TRP A 510 3.09 23.23 -0.46
CA TRP A 510 4.42 23.00 0.11
C TRP A 510 4.65 23.93 1.33
N PRO A 511 5.01 23.38 2.50
CA PRO A 511 5.27 24.17 3.70
C PRO A 511 6.39 25.19 3.50
N ASP A 512 6.26 26.33 4.16
CA ASP A 512 7.28 27.36 4.29
C ASP A 512 7.74 27.37 5.75
N PHE A 513 8.76 26.57 6.06
CA PHE A 513 9.17 26.32 7.44
C PHE A 513 9.68 27.56 8.19
N GLU A 514 9.98 28.65 7.48
CA GLU A 514 10.45 29.90 8.09
C GLU A 514 9.31 30.86 8.43
N THR A 515 8.22 30.83 7.65
CA THR A 515 7.13 31.83 7.74
C THR A 515 5.78 31.23 8.12
N ASP A 516 5.61 29.91 8.02
CA ASP A 516 4.35 29.26 8.37
C ASP A 516 4.07 29.29 9.87
N ILE A 517 2.87 29.76 10.23
CA ILE A 517 2.35 29.68 11.59
C ILE A 517 1.73 28.29 11.80
N TRP A 518 2.25 27.53 12.76
CA TRP A 518 1.71 26.22 13.17
C TRP A 518 0.89 26.38 14.44
N GLU A 519 -0.42 26.52 14.27
CA GLU A 519 -1.35 26.77 15.38
C GLU A 519 -1.39 25.60 16.38
N LYS A 520 -1.26 24.36 15.87
CA LYS A 520 -1.39 23.13 16.66
C LYS A 520 -0.04 22.59 17.14
N SER A 521 -0.05 21.97 18.31
CA SER A 521 1.16 21.54 19.02
C SER A 521 1.91 20.44 18.26
N LYS A 522 1.23 19.35 17.87
CA LYS A 522 1.84 18.28 17.07
C LYS A 522 2.32 18.76 15.71
N GLN A 523 1.57 19.63 15.03
CA GLN A 523 1.98 20.21 13.74
C GLN A 523 3.27 21.03 13.89
N ARG A 524 3.36 21.83 14.96
CA ARG A 524 4.55 22.63 15.27
C ARG A 524 5.74 21.74 15.57
N VAL A 525 5.59 20.74 16.45
CA VAL A 525 6.65 19.78 16.77
C VAL A 525 7.14 19.04 15.51
N LEU A 526 6.20 18.61 14.66
CA LEU A 526 6.51 17.94 13.39
C LEU A 526 7.28 18.87 12.44
N ALA A 527 6.86 20.13 12.31
CA ALA A 527 7.52 21.11 11.46
C ALA A 527 8.92 21.51 11.98
N GLU A 528 9.08 21.68 13.30
CA GLU A 528 10.35 21.97 13.96
C GLU A 528 11.32 20.78 13.81
N LYS A 529 10.86 19.55 14.09
CA LYS A 529 11.65 18.32 13.87
C LYS A 529 12.12 18.25 12.42
N PHE A 530 11.21 18.44 11.45
CA PHE A 530 11.55 18.36 10.04
C PHE A 530 12.57 19.44 9.62
N SER A 531 12.30 20.72 9.92
CA SER A 531 13.12 21.87 9.50
C SER A 531 14.49 21.95 10.18
N SER A 532 14.64 21.35 11.37
CA SER A 532 15.93 21.27 12.05
C SER A 532 16.95 20.40 11.30
N VAL A 533 16.48 19.35 10.59
CA VAL A 533 17.34 18.37 9.89
C VAL A 533 17.36 18.60 8.38
N HIS A 534 16.33 19.22 7.82
CA HIS A 534 16.13 19.34 6.38
C HIS A 534 16.24 20.78 5.88
N VAL A 535 16.51 20.90 4.57
CA VAL A 535 16.45 22.17 3.83
C VAL A 535 15.56 21.93 2.62
N SER A 536 14.60 22.82 2.42
CA SER A 536 13.67 22.77 1.29
C SER A 536 13.65 24.06 0.50
N ARG A 537 13.51 23.98 -0.82
CA ARG A 537 13.36 25.13 -1.71
C ARG A 537 12.21 24.88 -2.68
N LYS A 538 11.23 25.79 -2.68
CA LYS A 538 10.13 25.83 -3.64
C LYS A 538 10.62 26.40 -4.97
N LEU A 539 10.27 25.76 -6.08
CA LEU A 539 10.56 26.27 -7.42
C LEU A 539 9.26 26.60 -8.14
N HIS A 540 9.21 27.79 -8.74
CA HIS A 540 8.07 28.22 -9.54
C HIS A 540 8.23 27.75 -10.98
N HIS A 541 7.16 27.25 -11.55
CA HIS A 541 7.15 26.92 -12.98
C HIS A 541 7.14 28.19 -13.82
N PRO A 542 7.95 28.26 -14.90
CA PRO A 542 7.84 29.35 -15.86
C PRO A 542 6.45 29.31 -16.51
N LYS A 543 5.87 30.48 -16.79
CA LYS A 543 4.55 30.60 -17.44
C LYS A 543 4.47 29.88 -18.79
N ASN A 544 5.60 29.73 -19.47
CA ASN A 544 5.74 28.96 -20.70
C ASN A 544 6.57 27.70 -20.41
N ARG A 545 6.05 26.53 -20.79
CA ARG A 545 6.74 25.23 -20.62
C ARG A 545 8.01 25.10 -21.48
N ILE A 546 8.18 25.95 -22.48
CA ILE A 546 9.39 26.03 -23.31
C ILE A 546 10.56 26.52 -22.45
N GLY A 547 11.59 25.67 -22.30
CA GLY A 547 12.76 25.97 -21.45
C GLY A 547 12.58 25.64 -19.97
N TRP A 548 11.47 24.99 -19.58
CA TRP A 548 11.24 24.57 -18.20
C TRP A 548 12.32 23.61 -17.68
N SER A 549 12.70 22.61 -18.48
CA SER A 549 13.78 21.67 -18.14
C SER A 549 15.11 22.41 -17.87
N ASP A 550 15.44 23.40 -18.70
CA ASP A 550 16.66 24.20 -18.60
C ASP A 550 16.68 25.06 -17.33
N SER A 551 15.56 25.72 -17.05
CA SER A 551 15.37 26.53 -15.85
C SER A 551 15.44 25.68 -14.58
N LEU A 552 14.76 24.54 -14.56
CA LEU A 552 14.75 23.63 -13.41
C LEU A 552 16.14 23.04 -13.16
N THR A 553 16.81 22.56 -14.23
CA THR A 553 18.18 22.04 -14.15
C THR A 553 19.12 23.09 -13.56
N THR A 554 19.05 24.32 -14.06
CA THR A 554 19.91 25.43 -13.59
C THR A 554 19.62 25.75 -12.13
N SER A 555 18.35 25.86 -11.75
CA SER A 555 17.91 26.15 -10.38
C SER A 555 18.37 25.07 -9.37
N ILE A 556 18.29 23.79 -9.76
CA ILE A 556 18.79 22.66 -8.95
C ILE A 556 20.30 22.81 -8.75
N LEU A 557 21.05 23.07 -9.83
CA LEU A 557 22.51 23.19 -9.77
C LEU A 557 22.97 24.39 -8.93
N GLU A 558 22.26 25.52 -9.01
CA GLU A 558 22.53 26.69 -8.18
C GLU A 558 22.26 26.43 -6.70
N TRP A 559 21.13 25.79 -6.39
CA TRP A 559 20.77 25.42 -5.02
C TRP A 559 21.79 24.47 -4.38
N LEU A 560 22.34 23.54 -5.16
CA LEU A 560 23.40 22.66 -4.67
C LEU A 560 24.72 23.39 -4.46
N LYS A 561 25.07 24.38 -5.30
CA LYS A 561 26.30 25.18 -5.13
C LYS A 561 26.26 26.01 -3.86
N SER A 562 25.14 26.69 -3.58
CA SER A 562 24.99 27.50 -2.37
C SER A 562 25.05 26.69 -1.08
N ALA A 563 24.74 25.39 -1.15
CA ALA A 563 24.83 24.47 -0.02
C ALA A 563 26.28 24.04 0.29
N LEU A 564 27.15 23.96 -0.73
CA LEU A 564 28.52 23.46 -0.59
C LEU A 564 29.52 24.54 -0.15
N SER A 565 29.18 25.82 -0.34
CA SER A 565 30.01 26.95 0.12
C SER A 565 29.95 27.20 1.63
N VAL A 566 29.00 26.57 2.34
CA VAL A 566 28.80 26.78 3.79
C VAL A 566 29.69 25.84 4.63
N ASP A 567 30.16 24.72 4.07
CA ASP A 567 31.06 23.78 4.75
C ASP A 567 32.56 24.15 4.60
N THR A 568 32.87 25.30 3.99
CA THR A 568 34.23 25.85 3.94
C THR A 568 34.34 27.10 4.80
N ASN A 569 34.17 26.95 6.11
CA ASN A 569 34.77 27.86 7.07
C ASN A 569 35.97 27.14 7.71
N PRO A 570 37.21 27.57 7.45
CA PRO A 570 38.36 27.07 8.18
C PRO A 570 38.36 27.72 9.57
N ALA A 571 38.23 26.89 10.60
CA ALA A 571 38.77 27.14 11.93
C ALA A 571 39.20 25.81 12.53
#